data_AF-A0A2E0F1S9-F1
#
_entry.id   AF-A0A2E0F1S9-F1
#
_cell.length_a   1.000
_cell.length_b   1.000
_cell.length_c   1.000
_cell.angle_alpha   90.00
_cell.angle_beta   90.00
_cell.angle_gamma   90.00
#
_symmetry.space_group_name_H-M   'P 1'
#
loop_
_entity.id
_entity.type
_entity.pdbx_description
1 polymer ?
#
loop_
_entity_poly.entity_id
_entity_poly.type
_entity_poly.pdbx_seq_one_letter_code
_entity_poly.pdbx_strand_id
1 'polypeptide(L)'
;MDPGGCLRFWLMHRAGEETTNVRWMSRSTLWGRLPPPNAFVNLNIETRLRMLRLIGALCDLRQGQEVPLMVSSFAEAALMGFTDRALKIIDLWVKGEQMPSWLEARCRQTQRHLARRISTALLPAREGYQGLWLLDLPAPFLPFAVAAHRKLFGARSWLVHSGGDRLCPGVWTWAIDTNGGGEVLRRSRAGFTPFSCASAHRDAFEPTV
;
A
#
# COMPACT_ATOMS: atom_id res chain seq x y z
N MET A 1 0.01 -8.75 3.14
CA MET A 1 0.04 -8.78 1.65
C MET A 1 0.00 -7.36 1.16
N ASP A 2 0.29 -7.13 -0.11
CA ASP A 2 -0.22 -5.97 -0.83
C ASP A 2 -1.51 -6.35 -1.60
N PRO A 3 -2.30 -5.38 -2.08
CA PRO A 3 -3.52 -5.65 -2.86
C PRO A 3 -3.31 -6.60 -4.03
N GLY A 4 -2.21 -6.43 -4.80
CA GLY A 4 -1.87 -7.32 -5.90
C GLY A 4 -1.63 -8.77 -5.47
N GLY A 5 -0.96 -8.98 -4.33
CA GLY A 5 -0.74 -10.28 -3.71
C GLY A 5 -2.04 -10.91 -3.23
N CYS A 6 -2.95 -10.13 -2.64
CA CYS A 6 -4.27 -10.63 -2.25
C CYS A 6 -5.09 -11.09 -3.46
N LEU A 7 -5.07 -10.34 -4.56
CA LEU A 7 -5.78 -10.73 -5.79
C LEU A 7 -5.21 -12.00 -6.40
N ARG A 8 -3.87 -12.14 -6.45
CA ARG A 8 -3.24 -13.40 -6.88
C ARG A 8 -3.63 -14.58 -5.99
N PHE A 9 -3.58 -14.38 -4.67
CA PHE A 9 -3.97 -15.43 -3.73
C PHE A 9 -5.42 -15.86 -3.90
N TRP A 10 -6.32 -14.90 -4.12
CA TRP A 10 -7.73 -15.19 -4.42
C TRP A 10 -7.88 -15.99 -5.72
N LEU A 11 -7.12 -15.66 -6.78
CA LEU A 11 -7.13 -16.41 -8.04
C LEU A 11 -6.64 -17.85 -7.85
N MET A 12 -5.53 -18.04 -7.13
CA MET A 12 -4.99 -19.38 -6.80
C MET A 12 -6.03 -20.22 -6.07
N HIS A 13 -6.69 -19.64 -5.05
CA HIS A 13 -7.73 -20.33 -4.29
C HIS A 13 -8.93 -20.72 -5.17
N ARG A 14 -9.32 -19.86 -6.12
CA ARG A 14 -10.39 -20.15 -7.09
C ARG A 14 -10.03 -21.20 -8.13
N ALA A 15 -8.76 -21.29 -8.50
CA ALA A 15 -8.25 -22.29 -9.41
C ALA A 15 -8.04 -23.67 -8.74
N GLY A 16 -8.25 -23.77 -7.41
CA GLY A 16 -8.00 -24.99 -6.66
C GLY A 16 -6.50 -25.29 -6.49
N GLU A 17 -5.64 -24.28 -6.64
CA GLU A 17 -4.20 -24.43 -6.44
C GLU A 17 -3.87 -24.68 -4.96
N GLU A 18 -2.79 -25.41 -4.72
CA GLU A 18 -2.33 -25.71 -3.37
C GLU A 18 -1.74 -24.44 -2.71
N THR A 19 -2.41 -23.92 -1.67
CA THR A 19 -2.00 -22.69 -0.99
C THR A 19 -1.14 -22.91 0.26
N THR A 20 -0.83 -24.15 0.61
CA THR A 20 -0.07 -24.55 1.82
C THR A 20 1.33 -23.94 1.87
N ASN A 21 1.96 -23.76 0.69
CA ASN A 21 3.32 -23.26 0.56
C ASN A 21 3.41 -21.73 0.38
N VAL A 22 2.29 -21.00 0.44
CA VAL A 22 2.30 -19.55 0.26
C VAL A 22 2.95 -18.86 1.48
N ARG A 23 4.12 -18.27 1.26
CA ARG A 23 4.84 -17.51 2.30
C ARG A 23 4.52 -16.02 2.23
N TRP A 24 4.22 -15.46 3.39
CA TRP A 24 4.05 -14.02 3.56
C TRP A 24 5.41 -13.33 3.60
N MET A 25 5.64 -12.42 2.66
CA MET A 25 6.89 -11.67 2.57
C MET A 25 6.64 -10.18 2.83
N SER A 26 7.69 -9.52 3.33
CA SER A 26 7.70 -8.06 3.47
C SER A 26 7.63 -7.39 2.11
N ARG A 27 6.79 -6.37 1.99
CA ARG A 27 6.43 -5.76 0.70
C ARG A 27 7.61 -5.05 0.05
N SER A 28 7.76 -5.19 -1.26
CA SER A 28 8.74 -4.47 -2.08
C SER A 28 8.12 -3.33 -2.90
N THR A 29 6.80 -3.28 -2.99
CA THR A 29 6.05 -2.26 -3.74
C THR A 29 4.86 -1.76 -2.92
N LEU A 30 4.37 -0.55 -3.21
CA LEU A 30 3.26 0.07 -2.47
C LEU A 30 1.95 -0.72 -2.59
N TRP A 31 1.54 -1.03 -3.82
CA TRP A 31 0.24 -1.65 -4.13
C TRP A 31 0.34 -3.11 -4.57
N GLY A 32 1.57 -3.62 -4.75
CA GLY A 32 1.79 -4.89 -5.43
C GLY A 32 1.73 -4.77 -6.94
N ARG A 33 2.18 -5.82 -7.62
CA ARG A 33 1.85 -6.02 -9.02
C ARG A 33 0.39 -6.48 -9.10
N LEU A 34 -0.49 -5.70 -9.72
CA LEU A 34 -1.87 -6.13 -9.95
C LEU A 34 -1.89 -7.24 -11.03
N PRO A 35 -2.79 -8.24 -10.95
CA PRO A 35 -2.85 -9.28 -11.97
C PRO A 35 -3.22 -8.70 -13.35
N PRO A 36 -2.51 -9.10 -14.42
CA PRO A 36 -2.83 -8.68 -15.79
C PRO A 36 -4.15 -9.28 -16.29
N PRO A 37 -4.78 -8.72 -17.35
CA PRO A 37 -6.08 -9.20 -17.85
C PRO A 37 -6.13 -10.68 -18.24
N ASN A 38 -4.99 -11.26 -18.67
CA ASN A 38 -4.86 -12.68 -19.00
C ASN A 38 -4.95 -13.60 -17.76
N ALA A 39 -4.68 -13.08 -16.56
CA ALA A 39 -4.81 -13.85 -15.31
C ALA A 39 -6.27 -14.22 -14.99
N PHE A 40 -7.25 -13.61 -15.66
CA PHE A 40 -8.68 -13.82 -15.44
C PHE A 40 -9.37 -14.64 -16.52
N VAL A 41 -8.61 -15.23 -17.46
CA VAL A 41 -9.18 -15.93 -18.63
C VAL A 41 -10.03 -17.13 -18.24
N ASN A 42 -9.67 -17.82 -17.16
CA ASN A 42 -10.39 -19.01 -16.69
C ASN A 42 -11.62 -18.69 -15.82
N LEU A 43 -11.96 -17.41 -15.65
CA LEU A 43 -13.14 -16.99 -14.88
C LEU A 43 -14.34 -16.76 -15.81
N ASN A 44 -15.55 -16.97 -15.29
CA ASN A 44 -16.75 -16.58 -16.01
C ASN A 44 -16.75 -15.07 -16.31
N ILE A 45 -17.47 -14.68 -17.36
CA ILE A 45 -17.41 -13.32 -17.91
C ILE A 45 -17.82 -12.25 -16.89
N GLU A 46 -18.82 -12.53 -16.06
CA GLU A 46 -19.32 -11.60 -15.05
C GLU A 46 -18.27 -11.35 -13.94
N THR A 47 -17.68 -12.43 -13.42
CA THR A 47 -16.59 -12.37 -12.44
C THR A 47 -15.39 -11.65 -13.01
N ARG A 48 -15.01 -11.96 -14.25
CA ARG A 48 -13.90 -11.32 -14.96
C ARG A 48 -14.12 -9.82 -15.09
N LEU A 49 -15.30 -9.38 -15.53
CA LEU A 49 -15.64 -7.95 -15.64
C LEU A 49 -15.60 -7.25 -14.28
N ARG A 50 -16.13 -7.87 -13.23
CA ARG A 50 -16.08 -7.33 -11.87
C ARG A 50 -14.64 -7.20 -11.36
N MET A 51 -13.79 -8.20 -11.58
CA MET A 51 -12.38 -8.13 -11.19
C MET A 51 -11.61 -7.04 -11.94
N LEU A 52 -11.87 -6.87 -13.24
CA LEU A 52 -11.27 -5.77 -14.01
C LEU A 52 -11.74 -4.39 -13.51
N ARG A 53 -13.02 -4.26 -13.13
CA ARG A 53 -13.54 -3.04 -12.49
C ARG A 53 -12.90 -2.78 -11.12
N LEU A 54 -12.64 -3.82 -10.32
CA LEU A 54 -11.90 -3.71 -9.06
C LEU A 54 -10.48 -3.19 -9.30
N ILE A 55 -9.78 -3.74 -10.30
CA ILE A 55 -8.44 -3.27 -10.68
C ILE A 55 -8.47 -1.81 -11.12
N GLY A 56 -9.44 -1.43 -11.95
CA GLY A 56 -9.63 -0.04 -12.37
C GLY A 56 -9.79 0.89 -11.15
N ALA A 57 -10.70 0.54 -10.24
CA ALA A 57 -10.91 1.31 -9.02
C ALA A 57 -9.67 1.34 -8.10
N LEU A 58 -8.85 0.30 -8.06
CA LEU A 58 -7.56 0.33 -7.34
C LEU A 58 -6.56 1.30 -7.99
N CYS A 59 -6.53 1.38 -9.31
CA CYS A 59 -5.73 2.35 -10.04
C CYS A 59 -6.20 3.78 -9.76
N ASP A 60 -7.50 4.01 -9.68
CA ASP A 60 -8.08 5.30 -9.31
C ASP A 60 -7.72 5.68 -7.86
N LEU A 61 -7.86 4.73 -6.93
CA LEU A 61 -7.47 4.90 -5.53
C LEU A 61 -5.98 5.25 -5.38
N ARG A 62 -5.11 4.60 -6.16
CA ARG A 62 -3.67 4.88 -6.20
C ARG A 62 -3.38 6.34 -6.58
N GLN A 63 -4.23 6.95 -7.41
CA GLN A 63 -4.11 8.34 -7.82
C GLN A 63 -4.76 9.33 -6.83
N GLY A 64 -5.38 8.85 -5.74
CA GLY A 64 -6.09 9.68 -4.77
C GLY A 64 -7.52 10.03 -5.19
N GLN A 65 -8.06 9.35 -6.21
CA GLN A 65 -9.44 9.51 -6.63
C GLN A 65 -10.40 8.84 -5.63
N GLU A 66 -11.64 9.30 -5.63
CA GLU A 66 -12.70 8.70 -4.83
C GLU A 66 -13.13 7.36 -5.43
N VAL A 67 -13.25 6.36 -4.57
CA VAL A 67 -13.61 4.99 -4.94
C VAL A 67 -14.63 4.43 -3.97
N PRO A 68 -15.39 3.39 -4.34
CA PRO A 68 -16.32 2.74 -3.42
C PRO A 68 -15.62 2.29 -2.13
N LEU A 69 -16.32 2.40 -0.99
CA LEU A 69 -15.81 1.99 0.32
C LEU A 69 -15.28 0.54 0.31
N MET A 70 -15.91 -0.34 -0.46
CA MET A 70 -15.49 -1.73 -0.59
C MET A 70 -14.07 -1.84 -1.15
N VAL A 71 -13.72 -1.00 -2.13
CA VAL A 71 -12.39 -0.99 -2.77
C VAL A 71 -11.33 -0.44 -1.82
N SER A 72 -11.58 0.69 -1.16
CA SER A 72 -10.64 1.26 -0.19
C SER A 72 -10.45 0.36 1.03
N SER A 73 -11.50 -0.31 1.47
CA SER A 73 -11.45 -1.28 2.58
C SER A 73 -10.74 -2.57 2.22
N PHE A 74 -10.90 -3.06 0.98
CA PHE A 74 -10.11 -4.16 0.48
C PHE A 74 -8.62 -3.80 0.51
N ALA A 75 -8.25 -2.65 -0.06
CA ALA A 75 -6.86 -2.21 -0.08
C ALA A 75 -6.28 -2.07 1.33
N GLU A 76 -7.03 -1.46 2.26
CA GLU A 76 -6.62 -1.30 3.66
C GLU A 76 -6.42 -2.66 4.34
N ALA A 77 -7.40 -3.56 4.22
CA ALA A 77 -7.32 -4.88 4.82
C ALA A 77 -6.13 -5.68 4.27
N ALA A 78 -5.90 -5.63 2.95
CA ALA A 78 -4.77 -6.31 2.31
C ALA A 78 -3.44 -5.80 2.88
N LEU A 79 -3.24 -4.47 2.85
CA LEU A 79 -2.03 -3.79 3.30
C LEU A 79 -1.75 -4.01 4.79
N MET A 80 -2.80 -4.07 5.61
CA MET A 80 -2.71 -4.31 7.05
C MET A 80 -2.53 -5.78 7.42
N GLY A 81 -2.56 -6.68 6.44
CA GLY A 81 -2.42 -8.13 6.67
C GLY A 81 -3.68 -8.79 7.24
N PHE A 82 -4.85 -8.15 7.12
CA PHE A 82 -6.15 -8.76 7.43
C PHE A 82 -6.66 -9.55 6.22
N THR A 83 -5.93 -10.62 5.84
CA THR A 83 -6.18 -11.41 4.63
C THR A 83 -7.60 -11.92 4.54
N ASP A 84 -8.15 -12.52 5.60
CA ASP A 84 -9.51 -13.07 5.58
C ASP A 84 -10.57 -12.00 5.29
N ARG A 85 -10.38 -10.79 5.85
CA ARG A 85 -11.25 -9.66 5.57
C ARG A 85 -11.10 -9.21 4.11
N ALA A 86 -9.88 -9.12 3.61
CA ALA A 86 -9.61 -8.73 2.23
C ALA A 86 -10.27 -9.71 1.24
N LEU A 87 -10.13 -11.01 1.48
CA LEU A 87 -10.75 -12.05 0.66
C LEU A 87 -12.27 -12.02 0.72
N LYS A 88 -12.84 -11.87 1.92
CA LYS A 88 -14.28 -11.69 2.09
C LYS A 88 -14.82 -10.49 1.31
N ILE A 89 -14.08 -9.38 1.31
CA ILE A 89 -14.46 -8.19 0.54
C ILE A 89 -14.38 -8.45 -0.97
N ILE A 90 -13.34 -9.15 -1.46
CA ILE A 90 -13.26 -9.55 -2.87
C ILE A 90 -14.45 -10.44 -3.25
N ASP A 91 -14.82 -11.41 -2.41
CA ASP A 91 -15.95 -12.29 -2.69
C ASP A 91 -17.28 -11.53 -2.77
N LEU A 92 -17.52 -10.58 -1.85
CA LEU A 92 -18.71 -9.71 -1.92
C LEU A 92 -18.72 -8.89 -3.22
N TRP A 93 -17.59 -8.30 -3.59
CA TRP A 93 -17.44 -7.53 -4.82
C TRP A 93 -17.73 -8.38 -6.06
N VAL A 94 -17.12 -9.57 -6.14
CA VAL A 94 -17.27 -10.50 -7.27
C VAL A 94 -18.69 -11.03 -7.37
N LYS A 95 -19.40 -11.21 -6.26
CA LYS A 95 -20.83 -11.59 -6.26
C LYS A 95 -21.77 -10.42 -6.55
N GLY A 96 -21.27 -9.18 -6.52
CA GLY A 96 -22.11 -7.98 -6.64
C GLY A 96 -23.00 -7.77 -5.41
N GLU A 97 -22.63 -8.34 -4.27
CA GLU A 97 -23.37 -8.23 -3.01
C GLU A 97 -23.00 -6.94 -2.28
N GLN A 98 -23.98 -6.35 -1.58
CA GLN A 98 -23.69 -5.24 -0.68
C GLN A 98 -22.90 -5.71 0.54
N MET A 99 -22.08 -4.83 1.12
CA MET A 99 -21.42 -5.14 2.38
C MET A 99 -22.48 -5.31 3.47
N PRO A 100 -22.40 -6.39 4.28
CA PRO A 100 -23.21 -6.50 5.49
C PRO A 100 -22.96 -5.29 6.40
N SER A 101 -24.02 -4.79 7.05
CA SER A 101 -23.98 -3.56 7.86
C SER A 101 -22.85 -3.53 8.91
N TRP A 102 -22.60 -4.65 9.59
CA TRP A 102 -21.52 -4.78 10.57
C TRP A 102 -20.13 -4.65 9.93
N LEU A 103 -19.94 -5.16 8.71
CA LEU A 103 -18.68 -5.06 7.97
C LEU A 103 -18.49 -3.63 7.47
N GLU A 104 -19.54 -3.03 6.93
CA GLU A 104 -19.53 -1.65 6.47
C GLU A 104 -19.17 -0.68 7.62
N ALA A 105 -19.81 -0.82 8.79
CA ALA A 105 -19.52 0.00 9.96
C ALA A 105 -18.05 -0.12 10.39
N ARG A 106 -17.51 -1.34 10.41
CA ARG A 106 -16.11 -1.61 10.73
C ARG A 106 -15.16 -0.98 9.71
N CYS A 107 -15.47 -1.11 8.42
CA CYS A 107 -14.73 -0.51 7.33
C CYS A 107 -14.72 1.02 7.42
N ARG A 108 -15.88 1.65 7.68
CA ARG A 108 -15.96 3.11 7.91
C ARG A 108 -15.10 3.53 9.10
N GLN A 109 -15.11 2.77 10.18
CA GLN A 109 -14.29 3.06 11.36
C GLN A 109 -12.78 2.98 11.04
N THR A 110 -12.33 1.93 10.35
CA THR A 110 -10.90 1.79 9.98
C THR A 110 -10.46 2.87 9.01
N GLN A 111 -11.29 3.20 8.01
CA GLN A 111 -11.01 4.30 7.06
C GLN A 111 -10.91 5.66 7.76
N ARG A 112 -11.79 5.97 8.72
CA ARG A 112 -11.68 7.21 9.52
C ARG A 112 -10.39 7.25 10.34
N HIS A 113 -10.01 6.13 10.95
CA HIS A 113 -8.77 6.05 11.72
C HIS A 113 -7.54 6.25 10.83
N LEU A 114 -7.53 5.60 9.66
CA LEU A 114 -6.50 5.74 8.65
C LEU A 114 -6.39 7.20 8.17
N ALA A 115 -7.51 7.81 7.78
CA ALA A 115 -7.57 9.20 7.33
C ALA A 115 -7.00 10.15 8.39
N ARG A 116 -7.36 9.97 9.67
CA ARG A 116 -6.82 10.76 10.78
C ARG A 116 -5.31 10.61 10.94
N ARG A 117 -4.79 9.38 10.86
CA ARG A 117 -3.34 9.14 10.93
C ARG A 117 -2.60 9.81 9.77
N ILE A 118 -3.15 9.71 8.57
CA ILE A 118 -2.56 10.34 7.37
C ILE A 118 -2.57 11.85 7.50
N SER A 119 -3.69 12.46 7.89
CA SER A 119 -3.78 13.93 8.03
C SER A 119 -2.76 14.47 9.03
N THR A 120 -2.52 13.76 10.14
CA THR A 120 -1.49 14.14 11.12
C THR A 120 -0.07 13.93 10.58
N ALA A 121 0.15 12.91 9.76
CA ALA A 121 1.46 12.60 9.19
C ALA A 121 1.84 13.51 8.02
N LEU A 122 0.89 14.09 7.29
CA LEU A 122 1.13 14.93 6.11
C LEU A 122 1.32 16.43 6.45
N LEU A 123 1.74 16.75 7.67
CA LEU A 123 2.03 18.14 8.04
C LEU A 123 3.25 18.68 7.24
N PRO A 124 3.21 19.94 6.76
CA PRO A 124 4.23 20.51 5.86
C PRO A 124 5.67 20.44 6.36
N ALA A 125 5.89 20.41 7.68
CA ALA A 125 7.21 20.37 8.31
C ALA A 125 8.02 19.08 8.00
N ARG A 126 7.46 18.14 7.24
CA ARG A 126 8.05 16.83 6.91
C ARG A 126 8.59 16.75 5.48
N GLU A 127 8.41 17.80 4.69
CA GLU A 127 9.02 17.94 3.37
C GLU A 127 10.47 18.43 3.54
N GLY A 128 11.42 17.59 3.15
CA GLY A 128 12.83 17.96 3.00
C GLY A 128 13.19 18.14 1.52
N TYR A 129 14.47 18.44 1.25
CA TYR A 129 14.96 18.52 -0.12
C TYR A 129 14.72 17.18 -0.86
N GLN A 130 13.81 17.20 -1.84
CA GLN A 130 13.42 16.04 -2.67
C GLN A 130 12.94 14.79 -1.91
N GLY A 131 12.51 14.94 -0.65
CA GLY A 131 12.08 13.79 0.16
C GLY A 131 10.99 14.10 1.17
N LEU A 132 10.15 13.09 1.45
CA LEU A 132 9.05 13.18 2.40
C LEU A 132 9.29 12.24 3.58
N TRP A 133 9.28 12.79 4.80
CA TRP A 133 9.63 12.06 6.02
C TRP A 133 8.38 11.68 6.83
N LEU A 134 7.93 10.43 6.66
CA LEU A 134 6.75 9.86 7.31
C LEU A 134 7.14 8.70 8.24
N LEU A 135 8.17 8.89 9.08
CA LEU A 135 8.76 7.82 9.90
C LEU A 135 7.79 7.24 10.95
N ASP A 136 6.85 8.04 11.41
CA ASP A 136 5.74 7.65 12.30
C ASP A 136 4.64 6.87 11.58
N LEU A 137 4.63 6.89 10.24
CA LEU A 137 3.69 6.18 9.42
C LEU A 137 4.25 4.80 9.06
N PRO A 138 3.59 3.71 9.49
CA PRO A 138 3.98 2.37 9.06
C PRO A 138 3.84 2.22 7.55
N ALA A 139 4.72 1.40 6.96
CA ALA A 139 4.71 1.08 5.54
C ALA A 139 3.30 0.70 4.99
N PRO A 140 2.40 0.02 5.73
CA PRO A 140 1.05 -0.29 5.24
C PRO A 140 0.18 0.91 4.90
N PHE A 141 0.38 2.04 5.57
CA PHE A 141 -0.42 3.25 5.37
C PHE A 141 0.16 4.18 4.31
N LEU A 142 1.42 3.96 3.92
CA LEU A 142 2.12 4.77 2.96
C LEU A 142 1.39 4.94 1.61
N PRO A 143 0.80 3.89 0.99
CA PRO A 143 0.11 4.05 -0.28
C PRO A 143 -1.04 5.06 -0.22
N PHE A 144 -1.76 5.11 0.90
CA PHE A 144 -2.85 6.06 1.13
C PHE A 144 -2.33 7.46 1.46
N ALA A 145 -1.24 7.58 2.20
CA ALA A 145 -0.62 8.87 2.48
C ALA A 145 -0.09 9.53 1.21
N VAL A 146 0.53 8.75 0.32
CA VAL A 146 0.99 9.22 -0.99
C VAL A 146 -0.18 9.69 -1.84
N ALA A 147 -1.25 8.89 -1.92
CA ALA A 147 -2.46 9.26 -2.67
C ALA A 147 -3.09 10.56 -2.14
N ALA A 148 -3.18 10.72 -0.81
CA ALA A 148 -3.70 11.93 -0.18
C ALA A 148 -2.80 13.15 -0.40
N HIS A 149 -1.48 12.99 -0.25
CA HIS A 149 -0.52 14.07 -0.48
C HIS A 149 -0.60 14.57 -1.92
N ARG A 150 -0.66 13.66 -2.90
CA ARG A 150 -0.81 14.02 -4.32
C ARG A 150 -2.09 14.81 -4.61
N LYS A 151 -3.19 14.49 -3.94
CA LYS A 151 -4.45 15.25 -4.06
C LYS A 151 -4.29 16.69 -3.55
N LEU A 152 -3.46 16.91 -2.53
CA LEU A 152 -3.25 18.21 -1.90
C LEU A 152 -2.18 19.06 -2.62
N PHE A 153 -1.09 18.44 -3.08
CA PHE A 153 0.12 19.14 -3.52
C PHE A 153 0.55 18.80 -4.95
N GLY A 154 -0.23 17.97 -5.65
CA GLY A 154 0.04 17.53 -7.02
C GLY A 154 0.96 16.29 -7.10
N ALA A 155 1.03 15.71 -8.30
CA ALA A 155 1.85 14.54 -8.58
C ALA A 155 3.33 14.93 -8.76
N ARG A 156 4.22 14.31 -7.97
CA ARG A 156 5.68 14.44 -8.13
C ARG A 156 6.36 13.13 -7.80
N SER A 157 7.59 12.97 -8.28
CA SER A 157 8.46 11.85 -7.88
C SER A 157 9.20 12.21 -6.60
N TRP A 158 9.18 11.33 -5.61
CA TRP A 158 9.84 11.56 -4.31
C TRP A 158 10.55 10.33 -3.77
N LEU A 159 11.57 10.60 -2.97
CA LEU A 159 12.07 9.68 -1.98
C LEU A 159 11.21 9.82 -0.72
N VAL A 160 10.50 8.76 -0.34
CA VAL A 160 9.68 8.78 0.88
C VAL A 160 10.31 7.86 1.90
N HIS A 161 10.44 8.35 3.14
CA HIS A 161 10.96 7.58 4.25
C HIS A 161 9.80 7.24 5.18
N SER A 162 9.56 5.96 5.44
CA SER A 162 8.49 5.51 6.33
C SER A 162 9.00 4.56 7.40
N GLY A 163 8.17 4.30 8.40
CA GLY A 163 8.34 3.11 9.22
C GLY A 163 8.16 1.83 8.40
N GLY A 164 8.74 0.73 8.88
CA GLY A 164 8.62 -0.59 8.26
C GLY A 164 7.25 -1.24 8.46
N ASP A 165 7.18 -2.53 8.16
CA ASP A 165 6.02 -3.36 8.47
C ASP A 165 6.31 -4.34 9.61
N ARG A 166 5.31 -5.17 9.96
CA ARG A 166 5.45 -6.15 11.05
C ARG A 166 6.50 -7.23 10.77
N LEU A 167 6.79 -7.53 9.50
CA LEU A 167 7.73 -8.59 9.10
C LEU A 167 9.15 -8.04 8.98
N CYS A 168 9.31 -6.77 8.63
CA CYS A 168 10.59 -6.08 8.56
C CYS A 168 10.45 -4.67 9.18
N PRO A 169 10.55 -4.55 10.52
CA PRO A 169 10.51 -3.27 11.21
C PRO A 169 11.77 -2.45 10.91
N GLY A 170 11.66 -1.13 11.01
CA GLY A 170 12.78 -0.21 10.78
C GLY A 170 12.37 0.99 9.92
N VAL A 171 13.33 1.59 9.22
CA VAL A 171 13.09 2.70 8.29
C VAL A 171 13.19 2.17 6.86
N TRP A 172 12.17 2.46 6.06
CA TRP A 172 12.12 2.07 4.67
C TRP A 172 12.19 3.32 3.80
N THR A 173 13.01 3.26 2.76
CA THR A 173 13.12 4.32 1.75
C THR A 173 12.49 3.84 0.46
N TRP A 174 11.58 4.64 -0.06
CA TRP A 174 10.75 4.32 -1.21
C TRP A 174 11.05 5.30 -2.35
N ALA A 175 11.20 4.79 -3.56
CA ALA A 175 11.07 5.59 -4.77
C ALA A 175 9.59 5.57 -5.16
N ILE A 176 8.96 6.74 -5.22
CA ILE A 176 7.57 6.88 -5.64
C ILE A 176 7.51 7.67 -6.93
N ASP A 177 6.77 7.14 -7.90
CA ASP A 177 6.63 7.72 -9.21
C ASP A 177 5.45 8.70 -9.31
N THR A 178 5.37 9.37 -10.45
CA THR A 178 4.28 10.29 -10.77
C THR A 178 2.93 9.59 -10.98
N ASN A 179 2.84 8.26 -10.97
CA ASN A 179 1.59 7.49 -11.06
C ASN A 179 1.10 6.99 -9.70
N GLY A 180 1.81 7.30 -8.61
CA GLY A 180 1.52 6.79 -7.26
C GLY A 180 1.93 5.33 -7.05
N GLY A 181 2.67 4.77 -8.02
CA GLY A 181 3.45 3.55 -7.83
C GLY A 181 4.66 3.84 -6.94
N GLY A 182 5.22 2.78 -6.37
CA GLY A 182 6.46 2.94 -5.64
C GLY A 182 7.07 1.62 -5.23
N GLU A 183 8.39 1.64 -5.11
CA GLU A 183 9.23 0.49 -4.78
C GLU A 183 10.18 0.82 -3.64
N VAL A 184 10.53 -0.21 -2.86
CA VAL A 184 11.49 -0.07 -1.77
C VAL A 184 12.90 -0.05 -2.34
N LEU A 185 13.60 1.06 -2.14
CA LEU A 185 15.03 1.18 -2.48
C LEU A 185 15.91 0.61 -1.37
N ARG A 186 15.53 0.85 -0.10
CA ARG A 186 16.35 0.46 1.06
C ARG A 186 15.48 0.15 2.27
N ARG A 187 15.91 -0.85 3.04
CA ARG A 187 15.42 -1.14 4.40
C ARG A 187 16.58 -1.00 5.37
N SER A 188 16.42 -0.22 6.44
CA SER A 188 17.36 -0.12 7.54
C SER A 188 16.68 -0.46 8.86
N ARG A 189 17.44 -0.95 9.85
CA ARG A 189 16.92 -1.26 11.18
C ARG A 189 16.54 0.04 11.92
N ALA A 190 15.60 -0.06 12.85
CA ALA A 190 15.25 1.04 13.75
C ALA A 190 16.51 1.49 14.53
N GLY A 191 16.75 2.80 14.62
CA GLY A 191 17.97 3.38 15.21
C GLY A 191 19.04 3.82 14.19
N PHE A 192 18.95 3.36 12.94
CA PHE A 192 19.75 3.88 11.82
C PHE A 192 18.93 4.92 11.06
N THR A 193 19.00 6.19 11.47
CA THR A 193 18.50 7.29 10.64
C THR A 193 19.46 7.44 9.43
N PRO A 194 18.96 7.66 8.20
CA PRO A 194 19.82 7.79 7.01
C PRO A 194 20.91 8.87 7.13
N PHE A 195 20.73 9.82 8.05
CA PHE A 195 21.70 10.86 8.38
C PHE A 195 23.00 10.33 8.97
N SER A 196 23.03 9.18 9.65
CA SER A 196 24.29 8.63 10.19
C SER A 196 25.27 8.18 9.12
N CYS A 197 24.79 7.81 7.93
CA CYS A 197 25.66 7.51 6.78
C CYS A 197 26.07 8.76 6.02
N ALA A 198 25.22 9.78 5.93
CA ALA A 198 25.56 11.03 5.24
C ALA A 198 26.56 11.88 6.05
N SER A 199 26.51 11.84 7.39
CA SER A 199 27.50 12.48 8.25
C SER A 199 28.82 11.68 8.31
N ALA A 200 28.77 10.35 8.38
CA ALA A 200 30.00 9.53 8.35
C ALA A 200 30.78 9.65 7.03
N HIS A 201 30.09 9.90 5.90
CA HIS A 201 30.75 10.22 4.63
C HIS A 201 31.23 11.67 4.53
N ARG A 202 30.85 12.57 5.45
CA ARG A 202 31.38 13.94 5.50
C ARG A 202 32.61 14.01 6.41
N ASP A 203 32.53 13.34 7.56
CA ASP A 203 33.63 13.22 8.53
C ASP A 203 34.82 12.41 7.98
N ALA A 204 34.60 11.54 6.97
CA ALA A 204 35.67 10.81 6.29
C ALA A 204 36.45 11.66 5.26
N PHE A 205 35.98 12.87 4.91
CA PHE A 205 36.58 13.71 3.87
C PHE A 205 36.91 15.15 4.34
N GLU A 206 36.56 15.52 5.57
CA GLU A 206 37.03 16.76 6.19
C GLU A 206 38.28 16.47 7.05
N PRO A 207 39.44 17.10 6.79
CA PRO A 207 40.60 16.92 7.64
C PRO A 207 40.30 17.50 9.03
N THR A 208 40.35 16.64 10.04
CA THR A 208 40.37 17.06 11.45
C THR A 208 41.62 17.91 11.69
N VAL A 209 41.42 19.18 12.03
CA VAL A 209 42.47 20.06 12.59
C VAL A 209 42.85 19.59 13.97
#